data_AF-A0A645J5B7-F1
#
_entry.id   AF-A0A645J5B7-F1
#
_cell.length_a   1.000
_cell.length_b   1.000
_cell.length_c   1.000
_cell.angle_alpha   90.00
_cell.angle_beta   90.00
_cell.angle_gamma   90.00
#
_symmetry.space_group_name_H-M   'P 1'
#
loop_
_entity.id
_entity.type
_entity.pdbx_description
1 polymer ?
#
loop_
_entity_poly.entity_id
_entity_poly.type
_entity_poly.pdbx_seq_one_letter_code
_entity_poly.pdbx_strand_id
1 'polypeptide(L)' 'MLADDAESAVLRLNPEDMPLVDGHLPSNIFAAGDIKVERGHFVLESAATIVEDGPDLWIEQLAQAIDRAALPE' A
#
# COMPACT_ATOMS: atom_id res chain seq x y z
N MET A 1 -27.49 -4.44 -5.54
CA MET A 1 -26.58 -3.29 -5.43
C MET A 1 -25.85 -3.47 -4.11
N LEU A 2 -24.58 -3.86 -4.14
CA LEU A 2 -23.74 -4.19 -2.96
C LEU A 2 -22.53 -3.26 -2.97
N ALA A 3 -22.75 -1.95 -3.08
CA ALA A 3 -21.68 -0.99 -3.33
C ALA A 3 -21.77 0.26 -2.43
N ASP A 4 -22.44 0.16 -1.29
CA ASP A 4 -22.52 1.24 -0.31
C ASP A 4 -21.76 0.84 0.96
N ASP A 5 -20.90 1.76 1.39
CA ASP A 5 -20.09 1.77 2.62
C ASP A 5 -18.76 1.01 2.62
N ALA A 6 -17.95 1.23 1.59
CA ALA A 6 -16.50 1.11 1.80
C ALA A 6 -16.07 2.25 2.75
N GLU A 7 -15.55 1.88 3.92
CA GLU A 7 -15.08 2.81 4.95
C GLU A 7 -14.11 3.84 4.38
N SER A 8 -14.18 5.09 4.85
CA SER A 8 -13.24 6.13 4.43
C SER A 8 -11.85 5.85 5.03
N ALA A 9 -10.81 6.07 4.24
CA ALA A 9 -9.44 5.81 4.66
C ALA A 9 -8.47 6.92 4.24
N VAL A 10 -7.40 7.08 5.01
CA VAL A 10 -6.26 7.94 4.68
C VAL A 10 -5.16 7.08 4.09
N LEU A 11 -4.72 7.41 2.89
CA LEU A 11 -3.57 6.80 2.24
C LEU A 11 -2.34 7.69 2.45
N ARG A 12 -1.41 7.27 3.31
CA ARG A 12 -0.14 7.95 3.53
C ARG A 12 0.89 7.44 2.52
N LEU A 13 1.54 8.37 1.83
CA LEU A 13 2.55 8.11 0.81
C LEU A 13 3.75 9.01 1.03
N ASN A 14 4.88 8.68 0.41
CA ASN A 14 5.96 9.65 0.28
C ASN A 14 5.44 10.91 -0.45
N PRO A 15 5.82 12.14 -0.04
CA PRO A 15 5.37 13.36 -0.69
C PRO A 15 5.71 13.43 -2.19
N GLU A 16 6.80 12.79 -2.63
CA GLU A 16 7.19 12.74 -4.05
C GLU A 16 6.29 11.81 -4.89
N ASP A 17 5.59 10.86 -4.25
CA ASP A 17 4.70 9.92 -4.92
C ASP A 17 3.25 10.44 -5.00
N MET A 18 2.92 11.48 -4.24
CA MET A 18 1.59 12.11 -4.24
C MET A 18 1.09 12.49 -5.65
N PRO A 19 1.91 13.08 -6.55
CA PRO A 19 1.47 13.39 -7.91
C PRO A 19 1.16 12.16 -8.77
N LEU A 20 1.70 10.98 -8.41
CA LEU A 20 1.52 9.74 -9.18
C LEU A 20 0.14 9.10 -8.96
N VAL A 21 -0.51 9.43 -7.85
CA VAL A 21 -1.82 8.86 -7.47
C VAL A 21 -2.99 9.85 -7.67
N ASP A 22 -2.69 11.08 -8.07
CA ASP A 22 -3.71 12.11 -8.25
C ASP A 22 -4.74 11.70 -9.33
N GLY A 23 -6.02 11.84 -9.00
CA GLY A 23 -7.13 11.41 -9.87
C GLY A 23 -7.32 9.89 -10.04
N HIS A 24 -6.48 9.06 -9.40
CA HIS A 24 -6.56 7.59 -9.49
C HIS A 24 -7.21 6.92 -8.29
N LEU A 25 -7.47 7.68 -7.21
CA LEU A 25 -8.02 7.13 -5.98
C LEU A 25 -9.56 7.06 -5.99
N PRO A 26 -10.14 6.02 -5.37
CA PRO A 26 -11.57 5.98 -5.05
C PRO A 26 -12.00 7.21 -4.24
N SER A 27 -13.28 7.59 -4.37
CA SER A 27 -13.82 8.81 -3.73
C SER A 27 -13.78 8.81 -2.19
N ASN A 28 -13.61 7.65 -1.57
CA ASN A 28 -13.52 7.47 -0.12
C ASN A 28 -12.08 7.32 0.40
N ILE A 29 -11.06 7.44 -0.46
CA ILE A 29 -9.65 7.39 -0.07
C ILE A 29 -9.00 8.76 -0.23
N PHE A 30 -8.39 9.25 0.84
CA PHE A 30 -7.77 10.57 0.89
C PHE A 30 -6.25 10.43 1.02
N ALA A 31 -5.51 10.88 0.00
CA ALA A 31 -4.05 10.85 0.04
C ALA A 31 -3.47 11.92 0.97
N ALA A 32 -2.41 11.57 1.70
CA ALA A 32 -1.63 12.48 2.52
C ALA A 32 -0.13 12.20 2.36
N GLY A 33 0.65 13.26 2.14
CA GLY A 33 2.11 13.15 2.10
C GLY A 33 2.69 12.98 3.50
N ASP A 34 3.54 11.97 3.68
CA ASP A 34 4.26 11.67 4.91
C ASP A 34 5.72 11.31 4.59
N ILE A 35 6.65 12.16 5.01
CA ILE A 35 8.09 11.99 4.74
C ILE A 35 8.69 10.76 5.44
N LYS A 36 7.97 10.16 6.39
CA LYS A 36 8.38 8.91 7.05
C LYS A 36 8.04 7.67 6.23
N VAL A 37 7.20 7.81 5.20
CA VAL A 37 6.90 6.73 4.27
C VAL A 37 7.96 6.77 3.17
N GLU A 38 8.69 5.67 3.03
CA GLU A 38 9.69 5.53 1.97
C GLU A 38 9.04 5.55 0.58
N ARG A 39 9.79 5.97 -0.44
CA ARG A 39 9.28 6.00 -1.81
C ARG A 39 8.74 4.64 -2.24
N GLY A 40 7.59 4.63 -2.90
CA GLY A 40 6.89 3.43 -3.36
C GLY A 40 6.19 2.61 -2.26
N HIS A 41 6.33 2.98 -0.99
CA HIS A 41 5.58 2.39 0.12
C HIS A 41 4.28 3.16 0.37
N PHE A 42 3.35 2.53 1.08
CA PHE A 42 2.15 3.21 1.56
C PHE A 42 1.65 2.67 2.90
N VAL A 43 0.89 3.52 3.59
CA VAL A 43 0.07 3.12 4.74
C VAL A 43 -1.37 3.53 4.48
N LEU A 44 -2.29 2.57 4.48
CA LEU A 44 -3.73 2.82 4.37
C LEU A 44 -4.38 2.66 5.75
N GLU A 45 -4.86 3.77 6.29
CA GLU A 45 -5.42 3.87 7.64
C GLU A 45 -6.93 4.15 7.55
N SER A 46 -7.75 3.22 8.04
CA SER A 46 -9.20 3.37 8.26
C SER A 46 -9.48 3.34 9.77
N ALA A 47 -10.72 3.55 10.22
CA ALA A 47 -11.02 3.41 11.65
C ALA A 47 -10.96 1.94 12.11
N ALA A 48 -11.15 0.98 11.21
CA ALA A 48 -11.11 -0.44 11.54
C ALA A 48 -9.72 -1.09 11.42
N THR A 49 -8.88 -0.65 10.48
CA THR A 49 -7.61 -1.32 10.16
C THR A 49 -6.54 -0.38 9.62
N ILE A 50 -5.29 -0.82 9.79
CA ILE A 50 -4.09 -0.25 9.15
C ILE A 50 -3.51 -1.32 8.23
N VAL A 51 -3.19 -0.94 6.99
CA VAL A 51 -2.46 -1.77 6.03
C VAL A 51 -1.17 -1.05 5.66
N GLU A 52 -0.05 -1.74 5.81
CA GLU A 52 1.28 -1.25 5.44
C GLU A 52 1.82 -2.15 4.33
N ASP A 53 2.25 -1.57 3.22
CA ASP A 53 2.76 -2.32 2.09
C ASP A 53 3.82 -1.51 1.31
N GLY A 54 4.60 -2.21 0.49
CA GLY A 54 5.61 -1.59 -0.35
C GLY A 54 6.63 -2.56 -0.94
N PRO A 55 7.52 -2.06 -1.81
CA PRO A 55 8.45 -2.88 -2.59
C PRO A 55 9.40 -3.70 -1.71
N ASP A 56 9.87 -3.16 -0.58
CA ASP A 56 10.82 -3.88 0.26
C ASP A 56 10.18 -5.10 0.93
N LEU A 57 8.93 -4.97 1.38
CA LEU A 57 8.15 -6.08 1.93
C LEU A 57 7.95 -7.18 0.88
N TRP A 58 7.67 -6.81 -0.37
CA TRP A 58 7.51 -7.78 -1.46
C TRP A 58 8.83 -8.46 -1.80
N ILE A 59 9.93 -7.72 -1.86
CA ILE A 59 11.27 -8.29 -2.12
C ILE A 59 11.63 -9.30 -1.02
N GLU A 60 11.35 -8.98 0.24
CA GLU A 60 11.60 -9.89 1.36
C GLU A 60 10.74 -11.16 1.24
N GLN A 61 9.45 -11.03 0.94
CA GLN A 61 8.56 -12.18 0.72
C GLN A 61 9.03 -13.05 -0.46
N LEU A 62 9.45 -12.42 -1.56
CA LEU A 62 9.98 -13.12 -2.73
C LEU A 62 11.28 -13.85 -2.40
N ALA A 63 12.22 -13.23 -1.69
CA ALA A 63 13.46 -13.88 -1.25
C ALA A 63 13.16 -15.12 -0.40
N GLN A 64 12.27 -14.99 0.59
CA GLN A 64 11.85 -16.12 1.43
C GLN A 64 11.16 -17.24 0.62
N ALA A 65 10.36 -16.88 -0.38
CA ALA A 65 9.70 -17.86 -1.25
C ALA A 65 10.71 -18.61 -2.13
N ILE A 66 11.71 -17.91 -2.66
CA ILE A 66 12.80 -18.51 -3.45
C ILE A 66 13.63 -19.46 -2.59
N ASP A 67 13.99 -19.06 -1.37
CA ASP A 67 14.76 -19.90 -0.44
C ASP A 67 14.03 -21.20 -0.08
N ARG A 68 12.69 -21.18 -0.10
CA ARG A 68 11.83 -22.35 0.18
C ARG A 68 11.48 -23.15 -1.07
N ALA A 69 11.80 -22.66 -2.27
CA ALA A 69 11.49 -23.35 -3.49
C ALA A 69 12.36 -24.61 -3.61
N ALA A 70 11.72 -25.78 -3.67
CA ALA A 70 12.42 -27.03 -3.96
C ALA A 70 13.03 -26.93 -5.37
N LEU A 71 14.33 -27.19 -5.48
CA LEU A 71 14.98 -27.31 -6.77
C LEU A 71 14.52 -28.62 -7.44
N PRO A 72 14.21 -28.60 -8.75
CA PRO A 72 13.89 -29.83 -9.47
C PRO A 72 15.10 -30.79 -9.47
N GLU A 73 14.81 -32.09 -9.42
CA GLU A 73 15.83 -33.16 -9.57
C GLU A 73 16.43 -33.20 -10.99
#